data_AF-A0A7K4IIZ2-F1
#
_entry.id   AF-A0A7K4IIZ2-F1
#
_cell.length_a   1.000
_cell.length_b   1.000
_cell.length_c   1.000
_cell.angle_alpha   90.00
_cell.angle_beta   90.00
_cell.angle_gamma   90.00
#
_symmetry.space_group_name_H-M   'P 1'
#
loop_
_entity.id
_entity.type
_entity.pdbx_description
1 polymer ?
#
loop_
_entity_poly.entity_id
_entity_poly.type
_entity_poly.pdbx_seq_one_letter_code
_entity_poly.pdbx_strand_id
1 'polypeptide(L)'
;MKGIIDLHVHGAPDITPRKATELEIAKKALENGMAGILFKSHIRTTSKAINDINKKLGEEVAFSSLVLNEFCKGFNKKIVEEEVRNGIKVVFMPTLSSLNNRSFEGKEGGLTVLKKGELRPEVQEILRLIAENDLTLATGHLSRKEIFVLVKEANKVGVRKVLVTHPDLKLIDLSLKDQKRLLKYGVYFERTFYSCINPNFPYGEKPSDLTIENGQAFSPKMLDSITKFIRETGVKNNVLTSDLGQVQNLDPVEGFRFYLEKLRQSGFSEEDLETMSKTNPAKLLGLYKLFIREYIKNYVRRQEKNQPTKYREPVIGFGSANNPLFRRLKKVVRPSHNLPEDLLEDAKTIISIFLPFSKEIILNNYKKQYASKEWALAYTETNELLDKLCFDLANELKRLGHESIGIKTTHHLSHAKKDHYEYDQLFSDWSQRHVAYICGVGRFGANNLIITEQGCAGRLGSLITTLSMKPSPIINVEYCLAKLGNSCHKCMENCLVGALSESEVFNRVNCMNFLVKQRKHQEKDYDLKEETQTCGKCSVNIPCEERIPV
;
A
#
# COMPACT_ATOMS: atom_id res chain seq x y z
N MET A 1 3.63 -8.05 14.63
CA MET A 1 3.44 -6.59 14.85
C MET A 1 4.19 -5.72 13.86
N LYS A 2 5.35 -6.12 13.32
CA LYS A 2 6.09 -5.31 12.34
C LYS A 2 5.21 -4.81 11.17
N GLY A 3 5.14 -3.50 10.99
CA GLY A 3 4.40 -2.83 9.92
C GLY A 3 2.87 -2.73 10.12
N ILE A 4 2.33 -3.26 11.23
CA ILE A 4 0.89 -3.23 11.52
C ILE A 4 0.45 -1.84 11.97
N ILE A 5 -0.78 -1.47 11.61
CA ILE A 5 -1.44 -0.23 12.00
C ILE A 5 -2.74 -0.56 12.73
N ASP A 6 -2.94 0.03 13.90
CA ASP A 6 -4.23 0.00 14.61
C ASP A 6 -4.91 1.37 14.49
N LEU A 7 -6.12 1.43 13.92
CA LEU A 7 -6.84 2.68 13.70
C LEU A 7 -7.72 3.11 14.87
N HIS A 8 -7.74 2.38 15.98
CA HIS A 8 -8.67 2.70 17.05
C HIS A 8 -8.11 2.31 18.40
N VAL A 9 -7.45 3.27 19.06
CA VAL A 9 -6.89 3.10 20.40
C VAL A 9 -7.24 4.31 21.27
N HIS A 10 -7.42 4.08 22.57
CA HIS A 10 -7.70 5.12 23.54
C HIS A 10 -6.57 5.21 24.58
N GLY A 11 -6.08 6.42 24.82
CA GLY A 11 -5.07 6.71 25.85
C GLY A 11 -5.58 7.72 26.88
N ALA A 12 -5.01 7.71 28.08
CA ALA A 12 -5.35 8.66 29.13
C ALA A 12 -4.91 10.10 28.76
N PRO A 13 -5.64 11.14 29.20
CA PRO A 13 -6.94 11.09 29.89
C PRO A 13 -8.13 11.00 28.91
N ASP A 14 -9.23 10.41 29.37
CA ASP A 14 -10.51 10.34 28.66
C ASP A 14 -11.68 10.15 29.66
N ILE A 15 -12.94 10.17 29.19
CA ILE A 15 -14.13 9.98 30.05
C ILE A 15 -14.14 8.63 30.79
N THR A 16 -13.68 7.58 30.10
CA THR A 16 -13.44 6.27 30.71
C THR A 16 -11.97 6.22 31.14
N PRO A 17 -11.66 5.83 32.39
CA PRO A 17 -10.29 5.62 32.82
C PRO A 17 -9.53 4.72 31.83
N ARG A 18 -8.32 5.13 31.45
CA ARG A 18 -7.48 4.41 30.49
C ARG A 18 -6.27 3.79 31.17
N LYS A 19 -5.86 2.62 30.69
CA LYS A 19 -4.76 1.81 31.25
C LYS A 19 -3.40 2.51 31.18
N ALA A 20 -3.18 3.29 30.14
CA ALA A 20 -1.91 3.96 29.87
C ALA A 20 -2.16 5.28 29.14
N THR A 21 -1.17 6.17 29.20
CA THR A 21 -1.13 7.41 28.43
C THR A 21 -0.91 7.14 26.95
N GLU A 22 -1.29 8.10 26.09
CA GLU A 22 -1.02 8.02 24.64
C GLU A 22 0.48 7.84 24.34
N LEU A 23 1.36 8.49 25.13
CA LEU A 23 2.81 8.38 24.97
C LEU A 23 3.31 6.95 25.25
N GLU A 24 2.87 6.34 26.35
CA GLU A 24 3.30 4.98 26.72
C GLU A 24 2.87 3.95 25.67
N ILE A 25 1.63 4.08 25.18
CA ILE A 25 1.10 3.22 24.11
C ILE A 25 1.88 3.41 22.81
N ALA A 26 2.11 4.66 22.39
CA ALA A 26 2.86 4.97 21.17
C ALA A 26 4.31 4.47 21.24
N LYS A 27 4.97 4.63 22.39
CA LYS A 27 6.32 4.12 22.63
C LYS A 27 6.35 2.60 22.49
N LYS A 28 5.41 1.89 23.13
CA LYS A 28 5.32 0.43 23.05
C LYS A 28 5.06 -0.04 21.62
N ALA A 29 4.23 0.67 20.86
CA ALA A 29 3.96 0.37 19.45
C ALA A 29 5.23 0.47 18.60
N LEU A 30 6.01 1.54 18.79
CA LEU A 30 7.29 1.76 18.14
C LEU A 30 8.30 0.66 18.48
N GLU A 31 8.44 0.33 19.77
CA GLU A 31 9.30 -0.77 20.26
C GLU A 31 8.92 -2.14 19.67
N ASN A 32 7.65 -2.33 19.29
CA ASN A 32 7.14 -3.54 18.64
C ASN A 32 7.11 -3.48 17.09
N GLY A 33 7.68 -2.41 16.51
CA GLY A 33 7.82 -2.22 15.07
C GLY A 33 6.50 -1.94 14.34
N MET A 34 5.45 -1.51 15.04
CA MET A 34 4.20 -1.09 14.40
C MET A 34 4.44 0.14 13.52
N ALA A 35 3.70 0.23 12.42
CA ALA A 35 3.77 1.39 11.52
C ALA A 35 2.83 2.53 11.93
N GLY A 36 1.87 2.27 12.83
CA GLY A 36 0.97 3.31 13.29
C GLY A 36 -0.01 2.90 14.38
N ILE A 37 -0.34 3.84 15.25
CA ILE A 37 -1.51 3.77 16.13
C ILE A 37 -2.28 5.08 16.02
N LEU A 38 -3.59 5.01 15.73
CA LEU A 38 -4.46 6.17 15.75
C LEU A 38 -5.19 6.29 17.09
N PHE A 39 -5.03 7.45 17.72
CA PHE A 39 -5.67 7.78 18.98
C PHE A 39 -7.00 8.49 18.78
N LYS A 40 -8.01 7.96 19.48
CA LYS A 40 -9.35 8.50 19.60
C LYS A 40 -9.60 8.88 21.05
N SER A 41 -10.26 10.02 21.26
CA SER A 41 -10.76 10.44 22.57
C SER A 41 -12.23 10.82 22.46
N HIS A 42 -13.02 10.53 23.50
CA HIS A 42 -14.42 10.92 23.53
C HIS A 42 -14.66 12.36 23.98
N ILE A 43 -13.67 13.00 24.61
CA ILE A 43 -13.83 14.30 25.29
C ILE A 43 -12.97 15.43 24.75
N ARG A 44 -11.95 15.14 23.94
CA ARG A 44 -11.00 16.15 23.44
C ARG A 44 -10.51 15.83 22.04
N THR A 45 -9.87 16.81 21.42
CA THR A 45 -9.07 16.59 20.22
C THR A 45 -7.74 15.89 20.60
N THR A 46 -7.19 15.09 19.69
CA THR A 46 -5.93 14.35 19.94
C THR A 46 -4.72 14.97 19.24
N SER A 47 -4.91 15.82 18.23
CA SER A 47 -3.84 16.33 17.36
C SER A 47 -2.66 16.96 18.12
N LYS A 48 -2.92 17.85 19.08
CA LYS A 48 -1.86 18.50 19.86
C LYS A 48 -0.98 17.48 20.60
N ALA A 49 -1.60 16.59 21.37
CA ALA A 49 -0.87 15.60 22.16
C ALA A 49 -0.07 14.65 21.25
N ILE A 50 -0.65 14.22 20.13
CA ILE A 50 0.01 13.33 19.18
C ILE A 50 1.20 14.00 18.50
N ASN A 51 1.10 15.28 18.13
CA ASN A 51 2.23 16.03 17.56
C ASN A 51 3.38 16.15 18.57
N ASP A 52 3.08 16.44 19.84
CA ASP A 52 4.07 16.50 20.91
C ASP A 52 4.72 15.12 21.17
N ILE A 53 3.93 14.03 21.08
CA ILE A 53 4.42 12.64 21.22
C ILE A 53 5.37 12.26 20.09
N ASN A 54 4.98 12.45 18.82
CA ASN A 54 5.84 12.10 17.69
C ASN A 54 7.15 12.91 17.72
N LYS A 55 7.09 14.19 18.11
CA LYS A 55 8.30 15.00 18.32
C LYS A 55 9.20 14.42 19.40
N LYS A 56 8.63 13.94 20.51
CA LYS A 56 9.38 13.31 21.61
C LYS A 56 9.98 11.96 21.22
N LEU A 57 9.27 11.17 20.40
CA LEU A 57 9.73 9.87 19.93
C LEU A 57 10.74 9.96 18.78
N GLY A 58 10.76 11.07 18.04
CA GLY A 58 11.61 11.24 16.85
C GLY A 58 11.12 10.47 15.62
N GLU A 59 9.96 9.82 15.72
CA GLU A 59 9.36 8.96 14.70
C GLU A 59 7.85 9.25 14.65
N GLU A 60 7.27 9.27 13.45
CA GLU A 60 5.83 9.46 13.25
C GLU A 60 5.11 8.10 13.36
N VAL A 61 4.77 7.71 14.59
CA VAL A 61 4.08 6.43 14.89
C VAL A 61 2.67 6.64 15.42
N ALA A 62 2.37 7.79 16.00
CA ALA A 62 1.06 8.12 16.53
C ALA A 62 0.28 9.00 15.54
N PHE A 63 -1.01 8.71 15.35
CA PHE A 63 -1.89 9.45 14.46
C PHE A 63 -3.10 9.97 15.22
N SER A 64 -3.62 11.13 14.80
CA SER A 64 -4.70 11.83 15.50
C SER A 64 -6.03 11.73 14.75
N SER A 65 -7.10 11.91 15.53
CA SER A 65 -8.47 11.93 15.05
C SER A 65 -9.32 12.92 15.82
N LEU A 66 -10.48 13.21 15.28
CA LEU A 66 -11.49 14.06 15.89
C LEU A 66 -12.80 13.27 16.02
N VAL A 67 -13.38 13.23 17.21
CA VAL A 67 -14.72 12.67 17.44
C VAL A 67 -15.70 13.82 17.65
N LEU A 68 -16.74 13.89 16.83
CA LEU A 68 -17.76 14.96 16.87
C LEU A 68 -18.78 14.77 18.01
N ASN A 69 -18.31 14.46 19.21
CA ASN A 69 -19.13 14.43 20.43
C ASN A 69 -19.47 15.84 20.91
N GLU A 70 -20.42 15.96 21.83
CA GLU A 70 -20.81 17.25 22.45
C GLU A 70 -19.63 17.95 23.13
N PHE A 71 -18.73 17.19 23.76
CA PHE A 71 -17.49 17.72 24.35
C PHE A 71 -16.56 18.38 23.31
N CYS A 72 -16.62 17.93 22.06
CA CYS A 72 -15.92 18.52 20.93
C CYS A 72 -16.85 19.43 20.09
N LYS A 73 -17.92 19.95 20.69
CA LYS A 73 -18.90 20.88 20.09
C LYS A 73 -19.76 20.28 18.96
N GLY A 74 -19.87 18.96 18.85
CA GLY A 74 -20.73 18.29 17.89
C GLY A 74 -20.34 18.58 16.44
N PHE A 75 -21.32 18.88 15.58
CA PHE A 75 -21.12 19.19 14.16
C PHE A 75 -20.60 20.61 13.92
N ASN A 76 -19.58 21.02 14.67
CA ASN A 76 -18.98 22.35 14.52
C ASN A 76 -17.92 22.33 13.41
N LYS A 77 -18.20 22.97 12.27
CA LYS A 77 -17.25 23.04 11.15
C LYS A 77 -15.88 23.62 11.54
N LYS A 78 -15.85 24.66 12.37
CA LYS A 78 -14.61 25.38 12.73
C LYS A 78 -13.60 24.50 13.46
N ILE A 79 -14.07 23.56 14.30
CA ILE A 79 -13.17 22.63 14.99
C ILE A 79 -12.57 21.63 13.99
N VAL A 80 -13.35 21.21 12.98
CA VAL A 80 -12.85 20.34 11.92
C VAL A 80 -11.79 21.07 11.09
N GLU A 81 -12.02 22.32 10.70
CA GLU A 81 -11.05 23.14 9.95
C GLU A 81 -9.73 23.37 10.71
N GLU A 82 -9.80 23.55 12.03
CA GLU A 82 -8.61 23.66 12.89
C GLU A 82 -7.87 22.32 12.98
N GLU A 83 -8.57 21.22 13.23
CA GLU A 83 -7.95 19.91 13.38
C GLU A 83 -7.37 19.37 12.07
N VAL A 84 -7.99 19.69 10.93
CA VAL A 84 -7.43 19.46 9.59
C VAL A 84 -6.05 20.11 9.47
N ARG A 85 -5.92 21.39 9.87
CA ARG A 85 -4.62 22.10 9.86
C ARG A 85 -3.61 21.46 10.81
N ASN A 86 -4.07 20.87 11.90
CA ASN A 86 -3.24 20.13 12.85
C ASN A 86 -2.94 18.68 12.44
N GLY A 87 -3.38 18.25 11.25
CA GLY A 87 -2.96 17.00 10.63
C GLY A 87 -3.74 15.74 11.04
N ILE A 88 -4.99 15.89 11.51
CA ILE A 88 -5.84 14.71 11.79
C ILE A 88 -6.00 13.83 10.56
N LYS A 89 -6.19 12.52 10.79
CA LYS A 89 -6.39 11.54 9.72
C LYS A 89 -7.82 11.03 9.60
N VAL A 90 -8.56 11.02 10.71
CA VAL A 90 -9.91 10.47 10.80
C VAL A 90 -10.85 11.43 11.51
N VAL A 91 -12.04 11.63 10.95
CA VAL A 91 -13.15 12.33 11.59
C VAL A 91 -14.23 11.31 11.90
N PHE A 92 -14.47 11.04 13.17
CA PHE A 92 -15.55 10.20 13.65
C PHE A 92 -16.81 11.05 13.86
N MET A 93 -17.92 10.59 13.29
CA MET A 93 -19.24 11.04 13.71
C MET A 93 -19.49 10.72 15.20
N PRO A 94 -20.53 11.31 15.83
CA PRO A 94 -20.75 11.17 17.27
C PRO A 94 -20.72 9.71 17.76
N THR A 95 -20.15 9.52 18.95
CA THR A 95 -20.05 8.22 19.64
C THR A 95 -20.94 8.21 20.87
N LEU A 96 -20.39 8.43 22.07
CA LEU A 96 -21.15 8.48 23.34
C LEU A 96 -22.23 9.59 23.34
N SER A 97 -22.03 10.65 22.56
CA SER A 97 -23.01 11.72 22.41
C SER A 97 -24.05 11.46 21.31
N SER A 98 -23.96 10.35 20.55
CA SER A 98 -24.94 10.07 19.50
C SER A 98 -26.30 9.74 20.08
N LEU A 99 -27.36 10.11 19.37
CA LEU A 99 -28.74 9.75 19.72
C LEU A 99 -28.89 8.22 19.85
N ASN A 100 -28.29 7.46 18.93
CA ASN A 100 -28.34 6.01 18.94
C ASN A 100 -27.64 5.39 20.17
N ASN A 101 -26.46 5.90 20.56
CA ASN A 101 -25.77 5.46 21.76
C ASN A 101 -26.56 5.76 23.03
N ARG A 102 -27.06 6.99 23.17
CA ARG A 102 -27.87 7.38 24.33
C ARG A 102 -29.14 6.55 24.43
N SER A 103 -29.86 6.39 23.32
CA SER A 103 -31.08 5.58 23.28
C SER A 103 -30.81 4.12 23.68
N PHE A 104 -29.70 3.53 23.21
CA PHE A 104 -29.30 2.17 23.59
C PHE A 104 -28.99 2.04 25.09
N GLU A 105 -28.44 3.08 25.70
CA GLU A 105 -28.19 3.16 27.14
C GLU A 105 -29.43 3.58 27.96
N GLY A 106 -30.60 3.76 27.33
CA GLY A 106 -31.81 4.24 28.00
C GLY A 106 -31.76 5.71 28.41
N LYS A 107 -30.87 6.51 27.80
CA LYS A 107 -30.71 7.95 28.04
C LYS A 107 -31.44 8.76 26.97
N GLU A 108 -31.97 9.91 27.38
CA GLU A 108 -32.63 10.84 26.46
C GLU A 108 -31.64 11.73 25.69
N GLY A 109 -32.11 12.27 24.56
CA GLY A 109 -31.37 13.23 23.73
C GLY A 109 -30.19 12.62 22.96
N GLY A 110 -29.32 13.49 22.46
CA GLY A 110 -28.14 13.11 21.68
C GLY A 110 -28.08 13.70 20.27
N LEU A 111 -26.89 13.65 19.69
CA LEU A 111 -26.60 14.14 18.36
C LEU A 111 -27.04 13.14 17.31
N THR A 112 -27.81 13.60 16.34
CA THR A 112 -28.16 12.85 15.13
C THR A 112 -27.65 13.59 13.91
N VAL A 113 -27.11 12.87 12.92
CA VAL A 113 -26.70 13.47 11.64
C VAL A 113 -27.89 13.87 10.77
N LEU A 114 -29.12 13.52 11.18
CA LEU A 114 -30.33 13.78 10.41
C LEU A 114 -31.17 14.90 10.99
N LYS A 115 -31.88 15.60 10.11
CA LYS A 115 -32.97 16.51 10.41
C LYS A 115 -34.11 16.20 9.44
N LYS A 116 -35.29 15.85 9.96
CA LYS A 116 -36.45 15.41 9.15
C LYS A 116 -36.14 14.25 8.18
N GLY A 117 -35.21 13.37 8.55
CA GLY A 117 -34.82 12.20 7.75
C GLY A 117 -33.73 12.46 6.70
N GLU A 118 -33.33 13.72 6.50
CA GLU A 118 -32.26 14.12 5.58
C GLU A 118 -30.99 14.52 6.33
N LEU A 119 -29.85 14.50 5.65
CA LEU A 119 -28.58 14.90 6.24
C LEU A 119 -28.62 16.38 6.64
N ARG A 120 -28.11 16.69 7.83
CA ARG A 120 -27.96 18.06 8.30
C ARG A 120 -27.00 18.87 7.40
N PRO A 121 -27.31 20.14 7.09
CA PRO A 121 -26.41 21.01 6.34
C PRO A 121 -25.00 21.10 6.94
N GLU A 122 -24.91 21.15 8.28
CA GLU A 122 -23.65 21.22 9.02
C GLU A 122 -22.80 19.96 8.79
N VAL A 123 -23.43 18.79 8.73
CA VAL A 123 -22.75 17.53 8.43
C VAL A 123 -22.32 17.50 6.96
N GLN A 124 -23.13 18.02 6.05
CA GLN A 124 -22.78 18.10 4.64
C GLN A 124 -21.54 18.98 4.39
N GLU A 125 -21.39 20.10 5.12
CA GLU A 125 -20.18 20.92 5.10
C GLU A 125 -18.95 20.16 5.61
N ILE A 126 -19.10 19.40 6.69
CA ILE A 126 -18.01 18.57 7.23
C ILE A 126 -17.60 17.48 6.21
N LEU A 127 -18.56 16.86 5.51
CA LEU A 127 -18.24 15.88 4.47
C LEU A 127 -17.44 16.48 3.32
N ARG A 128 -17.74 17.74 2.92
CA ARG A 128 -16.93 18.45 1.91
C ARG A 128 -15.50 18.68 2.40
N LEU A 129 -15.32 19.13 3.65
CA LEU A 129 -13.98 19.28 4.24
C LEU A 129 -13.20 17.97 4.26
N ILE A 130 -13.87 16.86 4.61
CA ILE A 130 -13.26 15.53 4.61
C ILE A 130 -12.82 15.14 3.18
N ALA A 131 -13.66 15.39 2.17
CA ALA A 131 -13.35 15.07 0.78
C ALA A 131 -12.19 15.92 0.23
N GLU A 132 -12.21 17.23 0.47
CA GLU A 132 -11.20 18.20 0.02
C GLU A 132 -9.82 17.94 0.62
N ASN A 133 -9.77 17.47 1.87
CA ASN A 133 -8.53 17.24 2.61
C ASN A 133 -8.10 15.76 2.64
N ASP A 134 -8.75 14.90 1.84
CA ASP A 134 -8.47 13.47 1.78
C ASP A 134 -8.40 12.83 3.18
N LEU A 135 -9.44 13.05 4.00
CA LEU A 135 -9.57 12.45 5.33
C LEU A 135 -10.44 11.19 5.28
N THR A 136 -10.29 10.34 6.30
CA THR A 136 -11.22 9.22 6.51
C THR A 136 -12.42 9.67 7.32
N LEU A 137 -13.62 9.44 6.80
CA LEU A 137 -14.88 9.53 7.54
C LEU A 137 -15.11 8.23 8.31
N ALA A 138 -15.27 8.30 9.62
CA ALA A 138 -15.71 7.17 10.43
C ALA A 138 -17.15 7.37 10.93
N THR A 139 -17.99 6.34 10.82
CA THR A 139 -19.43 6.47 11.09
C THR A 139 -19.77 6.65 12.57
N GLY A 140 -18.84 6.40 13.49
CA GLY A 140 -19.10 6.50 14.92
C GLY A 140 -20.25 5.59 15.36
N HIS A 141 -21.00 6.00 16.38
CA HIS A 141 -22.07 5.18 16.95
C HIS A 141 -23.45 5.57 16.38
N LEU A 142 -23.54 5.85 15.08
CA LEU A 142 -24.79 6.23 14.43
C LEU A 142 -25.72 5.02 14.24
N SER A 143 -27.03 5.27 14.16
CA SER A 143 -28.00 4.21 13.85
C SER A 143 -27.85 3.70 12.42
N ARG A 144 -28.37 2.49 12.14
CA ARG A 144 -28.45 1.93 10.78
C ARG A 144 -28.97 2.93 9.74
N LYS A 145 -30.08 3.62 10.03
CA LYS A 145 -30.69 4.59 9.11
C LYS A 145 -29.74 5.75 8.81
N GLU A 146 -29.11 6.30 9.85
CA GLU A 146 -28.14 7.38 9.73
C GLU A 146 -26.92 6.98 8.92
N ILE A 147 -26.36 5.79 9.16
CA ILE A 147 -25.20 5.26 8.42
C ILE A 147 -25.50 5.22 6.92
N PHE A 148 -26.66 4.66 6.51
CA PHE A 148 -26.99 4.57 5.09
C PHE A 148 -27.14 5.93 4.42
N VAL A 149 -27.73 6.91 5.10
CA VAL A 149 -27.86 8.28 4.57
C VAL A 149 -26.48 8.94 4.50
N LEU A 150 -25.71 8.90 5.58
CA LEU A 150 -24.38 9.49 5.67
C LEU A 150 -23.45 8.95 4.58
N VAL A 151 -23.34 7.63 4.43
CA VAL A 151 -22.45 7.00 3.44
C VAL A 151 -22.85 7.38 2.02
N LYS A 152 -24.17 7.42 1.73
CA LYS A 152 -24.67 7.83 0.41
C LYS A 152 -24.33 9.29 0.11
N GLU A 153 -24.54 10.19 1.05
CA GLU A 153 -24.24 11.62 0.86
C GLU A 153 -22.72 11.88 0.83
N ALA A 154 -21.93 11.19 1.65
CA ALA A 154 -20.48 11.23 1.63
C ALA A 154 -19.92 10.84 0.26
N ASN A 155 -20.45 9.75 -0.33
CA ASN A 155 -20.07 9.32 -1.67
C ASN A 155 -20.41 10.37 -2.75
N LYS A 156 -21.58 11.01 -2.67
CA LYS A 156 -21.98 12.08 -3.62
C LYS A 156 -21.06 13.29 -3.59
N VAL A 157 -20.59 13.70 -2.40
CA VAL A 157 -19.70 14.87 -2.25
C VAL A 157 -18.22 14.53 -2.40
N GLY A 158 -17.89 13.28 -2.77
CA GLY A 158 -16.53 12.88 -3.12
C GLY A 158 -15.68 12.38 -1.94
N VAL A 159 -16.28 12.00 -0.80
CA VAL A 159 -15.52 11.31 0.27
C VAL A 159 -15.14 9.91 -0.21
N ARG A 160 -13.84 9.64 -0.30
CA ARG A 160 -13.27 8.41 -0.88
C ARG A 160 -12.95 7.34 0.15
N LYS A 161 -12.83 7.74 1.42
CA LYS A 161 -12.38 6.89 2.54
C LYS A 161 -13.44 6.91 3.62
N VAL A 162 -14.20 5.82 3.72
CA VAL A 162 -15.30 5.69 4.69
C VAL A 162 -15.12 4.42 5.49
N LEU A 163 -14.97 4.56 6.80
CA LEU A 163 -14.86 3.49 7.79
C LEU A 163 -16.19 3.35 8.53
N VAL A 164 -16.88 2.23 8.33
CA VAL A 164 -18.08 1.88 9.09
C VAL A 164 -17.62 1.30 10.42
N THR A 165 -17.82 2.08 11.47
CA THR A 165 -17.30 1.87 12.83
C THR A 165 -18.03 0.71 13.52
N HIS A 166 -17.27 -0.30 13.96
CA HIS A 166 -17.70 -1.56 14.60
C HIS A 166 -19.14 -2.03 14.24
N PRO A 167 -19.40 -2.42 12.98
CA PRO A 167 -20.74 -2.74 12.49
C PRO A 167 -21.34 -3.98 13.18
N ASP A 168 -20.51 -4.79 13.82
CA ASP A 168 -20.88 -6.02 14.52
C ASP A 168 -21.29 -5.77 15.99
N LEU A 169 -20.97 -4.60 16.55
CA LEU A 169 -21.34 -4.28 17.92
C LEU A 169 -22.86 -4.12 18.02
N LYS A 170 -23.47 -4.62 19.10
CA LYS A 170 -24.94 -4.62 19.27
C LYS A 170 -25.57 -3.22 19.24
N LEU A 171 -24.80 -2.21 19.58
CA LEU A 171 -25.20 -0.81 19.47
C LEU A 171 -25.52 -0.39 18.02
N ILE A 172 -24.83 -0.98 17.05
CA ILE A 172 -24.92 -0.63 15.62
C ILE A 172 -25.72 -1.69 14.86
N ASP A 173 -25.38 -2.97 15.10
CA ASP A 173 -26.10 -4.17 14.65
C ASP A 173 -26.42 -4.17 13.14
N LEU A 174 -25.41 -3.89 12.30
CA LEU A 174 -25.58 -3.98 10.85
C LEU A 174 -25.56 -5.44 10.42
N SER A 175 -26.70 -5.93 9.93
CA SER A 175 -26.80 -7.24 9.32
C SER A 175 -25.82 -7.42 8.15
N LEU A 176 -25.44 -8.67 7.85
CA LEU A 176 -24.60 -8.97 6.67
C LEU A 176 -25.19 -8.42 5.36
N LYS A 177 -26.53 -8.45 5.23
CA LYS A 177 -27.24 -7.89 4.07
C LYS A 177 -27.01 -6.38 3.96
N ASP A 178 -26.99 -5.68 5.09
CA ASP A 178 -26.70 -4.24 5.11
C ASP A 178 -25.25 -3.93 4.76
N GLN A 179 -24.31 -4.70 5.31
CA GLN A 179 -22.90 -4.56 4.98
C GLN A 179 -22.67 -4.78 3.47
N LYS A 180 -23.24 -5.84 2.88
CA LYS A 180 -23.17 -6.05 1.42
C LYS A 180 -23.77 -4.89 0.61
N ARG A 181 -24.84 -4.25 1.09
CA ARG A 181 -25.44 -3.07 0.43
C ARG A 181 -24.56 -1.82 0.48
N LEU A 182 -23.69 -1.71 1.48
CA LEU A 182 -22.77 -0.58 1.63
C LEU A 182 -21.51 -0.72 0.78
N LEU A 183 -21.12 -1.94 0.37
CA LEU A 183 -19.92 -2.19 -0.44
C LEU A 183 -19.86 -1.39 -1.75
N LYS A 184 -21.02 -1.12 -2.36
CA LYS A 184 -21.09 -0.32 -3.61
C LYS A 184 -20.57 1.11 -3.46
N TYR A 185 -20.46 1.61 -2.23
CA TYR A 185 -19.91 2.93 -1.93
C TYR A 185 -18.41 2.88 -1.59
N GLY A 186 -17.75 1.72 -1.70
CA GLY A 186 -16.33 1.58 -1.43
C GLY A 186 -15.94 1.68 0.04
N VAL A 187 -16.85 1.36 0.95
CA VAL A 187 -16.60 1.44 2.40
C VAL A 187 -15.64 0.35 2.90
N TYR A 188 -15.06 0.62 4.07
CA TYR A 188 -14.32 -0.33 4.89
C TYR A 188 -15.12 -0.63 6.16
N PHE A 189 -15.22 -1.89 6.56
CA PHE A 189 -15.82 -2.31 7.83
C PHE A 189 -14.74 -2.45 8.89
N GLU A 190 -14.91 -1.76 10.01
CA GLU A 190 -14.01 -1.84 11.15
C GLU A 190 -14.35 -3.05 12.03
N ARG A 191 -13.47 -4.05 12.08
CA ARG A 191 -13.61 -5.23 12.93
C ARG A 191 -12.76 -5.04 14.17
N THR A 192 -13.41 -4.58 15.24
CA THR A 192 -12.72 -4.30 16.51
C THR A 192 -12.54 -5.57 17.32
N PHE A 193 -11.37 -5.75 17.94
CA PHE A 193 -11.18 -6.77 18.96
C PHE A 193 -12.10 -6.55 20.17
N TYR A 194 -12.37 -5.29 20.53
CA TYR A 194 -13.32 -4.94 21.59
C TYR A 194 -14.68 -5.63 21.42
N SER A 195 -15.20 -5.77 20.20
CA SER A 195 -16.43 -6.53 19.93
C SER A 195 -16.39 -7.96 20.49
N CYS A 196 -15.23 -8.64 20.45
CA CYS A 196 -15.04 -10.00 20.93
C CYS A 196 -14.88 -10.10 22.45
N ILE A 197 -14.63 -8.99 23.15
CA ILE A 197 -14.34 -8.98 24.59
C ILE A 197 -15.28 -8.04 25.37
N ASN A 198 -16.32 -7.54 24.70
CA ASN A 198 -17.27 -6.60 25.28
C ASN A 198 -18.15 -7.32 26.33
N PRO A 199 -18.26 -6.77 27.55
CA PRO A 199 -19.04 -7.40 28.63
C PRO A 199 -20.56 -7.35 28.42
N ASN A 200 -21.07 -6.55 27.48
CA ASN A 200 -22.50 -6.39 27.21
C ASN A 200 -23.07 -7.40 26.20
N PHE A 201 -22.30 -8.47 25.89
CA PHE A 201 -22.70 -9.67 25.13
C PHE A 201 -23.58 -9.41 23.90
N PRO A 202 -22.99 -9.00 22.77
CA PRO A 202 -23.73 -8.53 21.61
C PRO A 202 -24.71 -9.56 20.98
N TYR A 203 -24.50 -10.85 21.24
CA TYR A 203 -25.34 -11.94 20.72
C TYR A 203 -26.12 -12.71 21.80
N GLY A 204 -26.39 -12.08 22.95
CA GLY A 204 -27.15 -12.69 24.05
C GLY A 204 -26.41 -13.86 24.71
N GLU A 205 -25.09 -13.90 24.57
CA GLU A 205 -24.23 -14.86 25.25
C GLU A 205 -24.31 -14.67 26.76
N LYS A 206 -24.28 -15.79 27.47
CA LYS A 206 -24.12 -15.80 28.93
C LYS A 206 -22.64 -15.81 29.27
N PRO A 207 -22.23 -15.40 30.48
CA PRO A 207 -20.84 -15.52 30.92
C PRO A 207 -20.23 -16.92 30.75
N SER A 208 -21.05 -17.98 30.82
CA SER A 208 -20.65 -19.38 30.59
C SER A 208 -20.24 -19.70 29.15
N ASP A 209 -20.65 -18.87 28.18
CA ASP A 209 -20.36 -19.06 26.76
C ASP A 209 -19.00 -18.45 26.37
N LEU A 210 -18.36 -17.72 27.29
CA LEU A 210 -17.08 -17.07 27.09
C LEU A 210 -15.93 -17.99 27.45
N THR A 211 -14.81 -17.83 26.75
CA THR A 211 -13.52 -18.38 27.16
C THR A 211 -12.73 -17.34 27.95
N ILE A 212 -11.93 -17.77 28.92
CA ILE A 212 -10.93 -16.93 29.56
C ILE A 212 -9.59 -17.25 28.93
N GLU A 213 -9.03 -16.29 28.20
CA GLU A 213 -7.76 -16.46 27.49
C GLU A 213 -6.88 -15.25 27.73
N ASN A 214 -5.63 -15.47 28.15
CA ASN A 214 -4.73 -14.39 28.58
C ASN A 214 -5.34 -13.46 29.66
N GLY A 215 -6.19 -14.02 30.53
CA GLY A 215 -6.91 -13.24 31.55
C GLY A 215 -8.04 -12.37 31.01
N GLN A 216 -8.40 -12.50 29.74
CA GLN A 216 -9.47 -11.75 29.08
C GLN A 216 -10.67 -12.67 28.82
N ALA A 217 -11.85 -12.23 29.22
CA ALA A 217 -13.09 -12.88 28.77
C ALA A 217 -13.31 -12.60 27.28
N PHE A 218 -13.49 -13.66 26.50
CA PHE A 218 -13.50 -13.65 25.04
C PHE A 218 -14.72 -14.43 24.51
N SER A 219 -15.35 -13.92 23.46
CA SER A 219 -16.49 -14.54 22.77
C SER A 219 -16.03 -15.22 21.47
N PRO A 220 -15.96 -16.57 21.44
CA PRO A 220 -15.73 -17.31 20.20
C PRO A 220 -16.84 -17.07 19.17
N LYS A 221 -18.09 -16.94 19.59
CA LYS A 221 -19.23 -16.73 18.71
C LYS A 221 -19.15 -15.40 17.95
N MET A 222 -18.70 -14.34 18.61
CA MET A 222 -18.45 -13.06 17.95
C MET A 222 -17.30 -13.18 16.95
N LEU A 223 -16.20 -13.87 17.31
CA LEU A 223 -15.09 -14.11 16.39
C LEU A 223 -15.55 -14.86 15.12
N ASP A 224 -16.38 -15.89 15.28
CA ASP A 224 -16.95 -16.65 14.16
C ASP A 224 -17.82 -15.77 13.26
N SER A 225 -18.65 -14.90 13.85
CA SER A 225 -19.47 -13.95 13.10
C SER A 225 -18.63 -12.95 12.32
N ILE A 226 -17.61 -12.37 12.96
CA ILE A 226 -16.67 -11.44 12.30
C ILE A 226 -15.95 -12.16 11.17
N THR A 227 -15.43 -13.37 11.41
CA THR A 227 -14.75 -14.19 10.40
C THR A 227 -15.65 -14.46 9.19
N LYS A 228 -16.90 -14.84 9.43
CA LYS A 228 -17.90 -15.03 8.39
C LYS A 228 -18.13 -13.73 7.61
N PHE A 229 -18.28 -12.61 8.29
CA PHE A 229 -18.58 -11.32 7.64
C PHE A 229 -17.38 -10.82 6.83
N ILE A 230 -16.15 -10.99 7.30
CA ILE A 230 -14.93 -10.69 6.53
C ILE A 230 -14.92 -11.51 5.24
N ARG A 231 -15.19 -12.83 5.30
CA ARG A 231 -15.24 -13.69 4.11
C ARG A 231 -16.30 -13.24 3.11
N GLU A 232 -17.47 -12.85 3.60
CA GLU A 232 -18.62 -12.46 2.77
C GLU A 232 -18.55 -11.03 2.21
N THR A 233 -17.78 -10.15 2.86
CA THR A 233 -17.60 -8.74 2.43
C THR A 233 -16.26 -8.49 1.74
N GLY A 234 -15.31 -9.42 1.90
CA GLY A 234 -13.99 -9.42 1.27
C GLY A 234 -12.91 -8.71 2.09
N VAL A 235 -11.73 -9.31 2.18
CA VAL A 235 -10.55 -8.83 2.91
C VAL A 235 -10.19 -7.36 2.55
N LYS A 236 -10.31 -6.98 1.28
CA LYS A 236 -10.02 -5.61 0.80
C LYS A 236 -10.97 -4.52 1.33
N ASN A 237 -12.11 -4.91 1.92
CA ASN A 237 -13.14 -4.02 2.45
C ASN A 237 -13.24 -4.10 3.99
N ASN A 238 -12.28 -4.72 4.67
CA ASN A 238 -12.27 -4.86 6.13
C ASN A 238 -10.97 -4.31 6.73
N VAL A 239 -11.06 -3.70 7.89
CA VAL A 239 -9.91 -3.22 8.68
C VAL A 239 -10.01 -3.81 10.07
N LEU A 240 -8.91 -4.36 10.57
CA LEU A 240 -8.85 -4.86 11.95
C LEU A 240 -8.36 -3.72 12.85
N THR A 241 -9.02 -3.54 13.99
CA THR A 241 -8.62 -2.56 15.01
C THR A 241 -8.78 -3.17 16.41
N SER A 242 -8.20 -2.55 17.43
CA SER A 242 -8.36 -3.06 18.80
C SER A 242 -9.57 -2.45 19.52
N ASP A 243 -9.77 -1.13 19.42
CA ASP A 243 -10.67 -0.31 20.26
C ASP A 243 -10.38 -0.48 21.77
N LEU A 244 -9.09 -0.66 22.08
CA LEU A 244 -8.59 -0.90 23.43
C LEU A 244 -8.06 0.36 24.12
N GLY A 245 -7.83 0.21 25.43
CA GLY A 245 -7.34 1.26 26.33
C GLY A 245 -8.06 1.26 27.67
N GLN A 246 -9.17 0.53 27.81
CA GLN A 246 -9.90 0.39 29.07
C GLN A 246 -9.05 -0.35 30.12
N VAL A 247 -9.14 0.05 31.39
CA VAL A 247 -8.27 -0.46 32.48
C VAL A 247 -8.35 -1.98 32.63
N GLN A 248 -9.54 -2.56 32.50
CA GLN A 248 -9.79 -3.99 32.70
C GLN A 248 -9.35 -4.87 31.52
N ASN A 249 -9.19 -4.31 30.32
CA ASN A 249 -8.88 -5.09 29.13
C ASN A 249 -7.37 -5.29 28.95
N LEU A 250 -6.97 -6.14 28.02
CA LEU A 250 -5.57 -6.22 27.59
C LEU A 250 -5.02 -4.85 27.15
N ASP A 251 -3.70 -4.71 27.26
CA ASP A 251 -2.98 -3.60 26.65
C ASP A 251 -3.25 -3.54 25.14
N PRO A 252 -3.36 -2.36 24.50
CA PRO A 252 -3.71 -2.27 23.09
C PRO A 252 -2.80 -3.06 22.14
N VAL A 253 -1.48 -3.03 22.35
CA VAL A 253 -0.52 -3.74 21.48
C VAL A 253 -0.64 -5.25 21.68
N GLU A 254 -0.75 -5.71 22.93
CA GLU A 254 -0.91 -7.13 23.26
C GLU A 254 -2.26 -7.68 22.82
N GLY A 255 -3.34 -6.96 23.07
CA GLY A 255 -4.69 -7.33 22.68
C GLY A 255 -4.83 -7.38 21.16
N PHE A 256 -4.22 -6.45 20.43
CA PHE A 256 -4.26 -6.51 18.97
C PHE A 256 -3.45 -7.69 18.42
N ARG A 257 -2.27 -7.99 19.00
CA ARG A 257 -1.51 -9.21 18.67
C ARG A 257 -2.35 -10.48 18.90
N PHE A 258 -3.02 -10.56 20.04
CA PHE A 258 -3.89 -11.68 20.39
C PHE A 258 -5.07 -11.81 19.41
N TYR A 259 -5.67 -10.69 19.00
CA TYR A 259 -6.75 -10.70 18.02
C TYR A 259 -6.30 -11.23 16.65
N LEU A 260 -5.14 -10.79 16.16
CA LEU A 260 -4.56 -11.28 14.91
C LEU A 260 -4.28 -12.78 14.99
N GLU A 261 -3.80 -13.27 16.13
CA GLU A 261 -3.57 -14.70 16.35
C GLU A 261 -4.87 -15.51 16.29
N LYS A 262 -5.96 -14.99 16.86
CA LYS A 262 -7.29 -15.62 16.79
C LYS A 262 -7.84 -15.69 15.37
N LEU A 263 -7.66 -14.64 14.58
CA LEU A 263 -8.06 -14.64 13.18
C LEU A 263 -7.19 -15.59 12.34
N ARG A 264 -5.89 -15.68 12.64
CA ARG A 264 -5.00 -16.68 12.02
C ARG A 264 -5.47 -18.10 12.29
N GLN A 265 -5.79 -18.41 13.54
CA GLN A 265 -6.35 -19.71 13.96
C GLN A 265 -7.71 -20.01 13.29
N SER A 266 -8.47 -18.96 12.97
CA SER A 266 -9.74 -19.06 12.24
C SER A 266 -9.57 -19.30 10.73
N GLY A 267 -8.34 -19.38 10.23
CA GLY A 267 -8.00 -19.76 8.85
C GLY A 267 -7.72 -18.59 7.89
N PHE A 268 -7.51 -17.36 8.39
CA PHE A 268 -7.00 -16.27 7.55
C PHE A 268 -5.51 -16.44 7.30
N SER A 269 -5.09 -16.24 6.05
CA SER A 269 -3.67 -16.27 5.69
C SER A 269 -2.94 -15.02 6.22
N GLU A 270 -1.61 -15.09 6.33
CA GLU A 270 -0.79 -13.90 6.65
C GLU A 270 -1.07 -12.74 5.68
N GLU A 271 -1.31 -13.04 4.40
CA GLU A 271 -1.64 -12.04 3.38
C GLU A 271 -2.98 -11.34 3.67
N ASP A 272 -3.99 -12.09 4.14
CA ASP A 272 -5.29 -11.53 4.51
C ASP A 272 -5.15 -10.61 5.73
N LEU A 273 -4.41 -11.07 6.75
CA LEU A 273 -4.14 -10.30 7.96
C LEU A 273 -3.33 -9.04 7.63
N GLU A 274 -2.28 -9.13 6.82
CA GLU A 274 -1.50 -7.97 6.36
C GLU A 274 -2.35 -7.00 5.57
N THR A 275 -3.27 -7.48 4.72
CA THR A 275 -4.18 -6.60 3.98
C THR A 275 -5.09 -5.81 4.93
N MET A 276 -5.70 -6.47 5.91
CA MET A 276 -6.65 -5.82 6.83
C MET A 276 -5.99 -5.02 7.96
N SER A 277 -4.71 -5.27 8.27
CA SER A 277 -3.97 -4.62 9.37
C SER A 277 -2.78 -3.76 8.94
N LYS A 278 -2.40 -3.76 7.66
CA LYS A 278 -1.35 -2.90 7.09
C LYS A 278 -1.87 -2.11 5.89
N THR A 279 -2.27 -2.80 4.81
CA THR A 279 -2.57 -2.16 3.52
C THR A 279 -3.80 -1.26 3.58
N ASN A 280 -4.92 -1.79 4.07
CA ASN A 280 -6.17 -1.05 4.20
C ASN A 280 -6.05 0.12 5.20
N PRO A 281 -5.49 -0.05 6.41
CA PRO A 281 -5.33 1.08 7.32
C PRO A 281 -4.31 2.11 6.84
N ALA A 282 -3.22 1.72 6.18
CA ALA A 282 -2.29 2.69 5.56
C ALA A 282 -3.00 3.55 4.50
N LYS A 283 -3.88 2.94 3.69
CA LYS A 283 -4.73 3.66 2.72
C LYS A 283 -5.67 4.64 3.42
N LEU A 284 -6.34 4.23 4.50
CA LEU A 284 -7.25 5.10 5.26
C LEU A 284 -6.52 6.28 5.92
N LEU A 285 -5.30 6.09 6.42
CA LEU A 285 -4.49 7.16 7.00
C LEU A 285 -3.81 8.07 5.95
N GLY A 286 -3.88 7.73 4.67
CA GLY A 286 -3.13 8.45 3.62
C GLY A 286 -1.62 8.21 3.68
N LEU A 287 -1.17 7.11 4.30
CA LEU A 287 0.24 6.69 4.33
C LEU A 287 0.62 6.03 3.00
N TYR A 288 0.55 6.80 1.92
CA TYR A 288 0.55 6.27 0.56
C TYR A 288 1.80 5.47 0.20
N LYS A 289 2.99 5.87 0.66
CA LYS A 289 4.21 5.08 0.44
C LYS A 289 4.11 3.67 1.03
N LEU A 290 3.59 3.55 2.24
CA LEU A 290 3.40 2.26 2.90
C LEU A 290 2.31 1.46 2.20
N PHE A 291 1.17 2.09 1.90
CA PHE A 291 0.09 1.47 1.11
C PHE A 291 0.62 0.91 -0.22
N ILE A 292 1.37 1.70 -1.00
CA ILE A 292 1.93 1.28 -2.29
C ILE A 292 2.87 0.09 -2.12
N ARG A 293 3.76 0.11 -1.12
CA ARG A 293 4.70 -0.98 -0.85
C ARG A 293 3.98 -2.28 -0.52
N GLU A 294 3.04 -2.25 0.42
CA GLU A 294 2.28 -3.44 0.81
C GLU A 294 1.35 -3.91 -0.31
N TYR A 295 0.76 -2.99 -1.08
CA TYR A 295 -0.04 -3.33 -2.25
C TYR A 295 0.78 -4.11 -3.28
N ILE A 296 1.96 -3.61 -3.66
CA ILE A 296 2.86 -4.26 -4.63
C ILE A 296 3.27 -5.64 -4.11
N LYS A 297 3.68 -5.74 -2.84
CA LYS A 297 4.11 -6.99 -2.23
C LYS A 297 3.02 -8.06 -2.25
N ASN A 298 1.80 -7.70 -1.83
CA ASN A 298 0.67 -8.64 -1.83
C ASN A 298 0.20 -8.97 -3.25
N TYR A 299 0.30 -8.02 -4.18
CA TYR A 299 -0.01 -8.28 -5.58
C TYR A 299 0.95 -9.32 -6.17
N VAL A 300 2.26 -9.17 -5.97
CA VAL A 300 3.27 -10.12 -6.45
C VAL A 300 3.05 -11.50 -5.84
N ARG A 301 2.89 -11.60 -4.51
CA ARG A 301 2.64 -12.89 -3.82
C ARG A 301 1.42 -13.64 -4.34
N ARG A 302 0.34 -12.93 -4.70
CA ARG A 302 -0.84 -13.56 -5.31
C ARG A 302 -0.56 -14.10 -6.70
N GLN A 303 0.22 -13.37 -7.48
CA GLN A 303 0.55 -13.78 -8.84
C GLN A 303 1.50 -14.98 -8.83
N GLU A 304 2.44 -15.04 -7.89
CA GLU A 304 3.29 -16.21 -7.68
C GLU A 304 2.52 -17.50 -7.38
N LYS A 305 1.28 -17.45 -6.88
CA LYS A 305 0.46 -18.65 -6.68
C LYS A 305 -0.05 -19.23 -8.00
N ASN A 306 -0.11 -18.43 -9.06
CA ASN A 306 -0.72 -18.78 -10.34
C ASN A 306 0.31 -18.97 -11.47
N GLN A 307 1.60 -18.81 -11.20
CA GLN A 307 2.66 -18.88 -12.22
C GLN A 307 3.95 -19.49 -11.67
N PRO A 308 4.81 -20.08 -12.54
CA PRO A 308 6.07 -20.69 -12.11
C PRO A 308 7.09 -19.65 -11.64
N THR A 309 7.12 -18.46 -12.25
CA THR A 309 8.12 -17.42 -11.91
C THR A 309 7.96 -16.94 -10.47
N LYS A 310 9.05 -17.01 -9.71
CA LYS A 310 9.16 -16.51 -8.33
C LYS A 310 10.12 -15.32 -8.25
N TYR A 311 9.91 -14.48 -7.26
CA TYR A 311 10.64 -13.23 -7.07
C TYR A 311 11.28 -13.16 -5.69
N ARG A 312 12.29 -12.30 -5.57
CA ARG A 312 12.76 -11.80 -4.27
C ARG A 312 12.01 -10.51 -3.92
N GLU A 313 12.30 -9.92 -2.76
CA GLU A 313 11.59 -8.72 -2.29
C GLU A 313 11.68 -7.56 -3.32
N PRO A 314 10.54 -6.97 -3.73
CA PRO A 314 10.53 -5.84 -4.67
C PRO A 314 11.29 -4.61 -4.14
N VAL A 315 12.05 -3.94 -5.02
CA VAL A 315 12.66 -2.64 -4.73
C VAL A 315 11.81 -1.54 -5.34
N ILE A 316 11.34 -0.59 -4.51
CA ILE A 316 10.40 0.45 -4.92
C ILE A 316 11.01 1.82 -4.63
N GLY A 317 11.02 2.69 -5.66
CA GLY A 317 11.54 4.05 -5.61
C GLY A 317 10.49 5.08 -6.04
N PHE A 318 10.62 6.31 -5.52
CA PHE A 318 9.72 7.41 -5.80
C PHE A 318 10.52 8.60 -6.35
N GLY A 319 10.23 9.04 -7.57
CA GLY A 319 10.88 10.18 -8.21
C GLY A 319 9.94 11.38 -8.30
N SER A 320 10.44 12.60 -8.11
CA SER A 320 9.67 13.81 -8.41
C SER A 320 9.58 14.00 -9.92
N ALA A 321 8.40 14.26 -10.45
CA ALA A 321 8.20 14.58 -11.87
C ALA A 321 8.98 15.81 -12.33
N ASN A 322 9.16 16.79 -11.42
CA ASN A 322 9.93 18.01 -11.69
C ASN A 322 11.45 17.82 -11.58
N ASN A 323 11.94 16.60 -11.37
CA ASN A 323 13.38 16.36 -11.28
C ASN A 323 14.07 16.75 -12.60
N PRO A 324 15.08 17.64 -12.59
CA PRO A 324 15.71 18.15 -13.81
C PRO A 324 16.39 17.05 -14.64
N LEU A 325 16.67 15.89 -14.05
CA LEU A 325 17.23 14.74 -14.77
C LEU A 325 16.28 14.20 -15.85
N PHE A 326 14.95 14.36 -15.73
CA PHE A 326 14.03 13.95 -16.80
C PHE A 326 14.29 14.73 -18.08
N ARG A 327 14.51 16.05 -17.99
CA ARG A 327 14.86 16.87 -19.16
C ARG A 327 16.20 16.50 -19.77
N ARG A 328 17.14 16.00 -18.96
CA ARG A 328 18.42 15.47 -19.48
C ARG A 328 18.24 14.20 -20.31
N LEU A 329 17.18 13.42 -20.10
CA LEU A 329 16.91 12.20 -20.89
C LEU A 329 16.69 12.50 -22.38
N LYS A 330 16.16 13.69 -22.71
CA LYS A 330 16.09 14.17 -24.11
C LYS A 330 17.45 14.31 -24.78
N LYS A 331 18.53 14.47 -24.00
CA LYS A 331 19.92 14.54 -24.49
C LYS A 331 20.66 13.21 -24.40
N VAL A 332 20.48 12.45 -23.32
CA VAL A 332 21.28 11.22 -23.06
C VAL A 332 20.61 9.94 -23.56
N VAL A 333 19.31 9.96 -23.85
CA VAL A 333 18.57 8.83 -24.42
C VAL A 333 18.20 9.11 -25.87
N ARG A 334 17.28 10.05 -26.11
CA ARG A 334 16.87 10.52 -27.45
C ARG A 334 16.02 11.79 -27.35
N PRO A 335 16.01 12.70 -28.35
CA PRO A 335 15.23 13.93 -28.30
C PRO A 335 13.72 13.74 -28.07
N SER A 336 13.13 12.65 -28.56
CA SER A 336 11.71 12.31 -28.39
C SER A 336 11.38 11.59 -27.08
N HIS A 337 12.32 11.44 -26.15
CA HIS A 337 12.05 10.83 -24.85
C HIS A 337 10.99 11.64 -24.10
N ASN A 338 9.91 10.97 -23.68
CA ASN A 338 8.78 11.60 -23.01
C ASN A 338 9.18 12.12 -21.63
N LEU A 339 8.83 13.37 -21.34
CA LEU A 339 8.83 13.88 -19.98
C LEU A 339 7.59 13.35 -19.23
N PRO A 340 7.62 13.32 -17.89
CA PRO A 340 6.44 12.95 -17.11
C PRO A 340 5.20 13.78 -17.48
N GLU A 341 5.37 15.09 -17.69
CA GLU A 341 4.31 16.01 -18.12
C GLU A 341 3.78 15.75 -19.54
N ASP A 342 4.57 15.12 -20.42
CA ASP A 342 4.12 14.73 -21.77
C ASP A 342 3.12 13.56 -21.72
N LEU A 343 3.11 12.78 -20.61
CA LEU A 343 2.29 11.57 -20.45
C LEU A 343 1.10 11.78 -19.49
N LEU A 344 1.27 12.59 -18.45
CA LEU A 344 0.24 12.91 -17.49
C LEU A 344 0.32 14.40 -17.12
N GLU A 345 -0.75 15.14 -17.41
CA GLU A 345 -0.90 16.51 -16.95
C GLU A 345 -0.83 16.57 -15.42
N ASP A 346 -0.18 17.60 -14.88
CA ASP A 346 0.07 17.76 -13.44
C ASP A 346 0.80 16.59 -12.75
N ALA A 347 1.61 15.83 -13.50
CA ALA A 347 2.46 14.78 -12.92
C ALA A 347 3.27 15.31 -11.72
N LYS A 348 3.19 14.61 -10.58
CA LYS A 348 3.95 14.98 -9.35
C LYS A 348 4.95 13.91 -8.95
N THR A 349 4.56 12.64 -9.00
CA THR A 349 5.42 11.53 -8.60
C THR A 349 5.46 10.43 -9.66
N ILE A 350 6.64 9.84 -9.85
CA ILE A 350 6.85 8.60 -10.59
C ILE A 350 7.16 7.51 -9.56
N ILE A 351 6.48 6.38 -9.68
CA ILE A 351 6.75 5.19 -8.87
C ILE A 351 7.47 4.19 -9.77
N SER A 352 8.68 3.81 -9.40
CA SER A 352 9.47 2.80 -10.12
C SER A 352 9.56 1.53 -9.29
N ILE A 353 9.34 0.38 -9.94
CA ILE A 353 9.29 -0.94 -9.32
C ILE A 353 10.33 -1.82 -9.99
N PHE A 354 11.22 -2.41 -9.21
CA PHE A 354 12.10 -3.50 -9.63
C PHE A 354 11.64 -4.81 -9.02
N LEU A 355 11.36 -5.81 -9.87
CA LEU A 355 11.06 -7.17 -9.47
C LEU A 355 12.29 -8.05 -9.70
N PRO A 356 13.07 -8.35 -8.65
CA PRO A 356 14.22 -9.25 -8.75
C PRO A 356 13.75 -10.71 -8.91
N PHE A 357 14.37 -11.44 -9.82
CA PHE A 357 14.09 -12.87 -9.98
C PHE A 357 14.58 -13.69 -8.79
N SER A 358 13.95 -14.85 -8.58
CA SER A 358 14.44 -15.86 -7.64
C SER A 358 15.83 -16.35 -8.03
N LYS A 359 16.58 -16.84 -7.03
CA LYS A 359 17.94 -17.37 -7.24
C LYS A 359 17.96 -18.53 -8.23
N GLU A 360 16.93 -19.37 -8.22
CA GLU A 360 16.80 -20.50 -9.12
C GLU A 360 16.73 -20.08 -10.59
N ILE A 361 15.93 -19.05 -10.91
CA ILE A 361 15.85 -18.49 -12.27
C ILE A 361 17.21 -17.92 -12.70
N ILE A 362 17.92 -17.27 -11.79
CA ILE A 362 19.24 -16.70 -12.02
C ILE A 362 20.24 -17.82 -12.35
N LEU A 363 20.32 -18.85 -11.50
CA LEU A 363 21.22 -19.99 -11.65
C LEU A 363 20.99 -20.77 -12.95
N ASN A 364 19.73 -21.01 -13.31
CA ASN A 364 19.38 -21.73 -14.54
C ASN A 364 19.88 -21.02 -15.81
N ASN A 365 20.15 -19.71 -15.72
CA ASN A 365 20.64 -18.94 -16.85
C ASN A 365 22.19 -18.82 -16.92
N TYR A 366 22.96 -19.49 -16.06
CA TYR A 366 24.43 -19.37 -16.03
C TYR A 366 25.16 -19.92 -17.26
N LYS A 367 24.59 -20.94 -17.94
CA LYS A 367 25.24 -21.56 -19.11
C LYS A 367 25.51 -20.51 -20.19
N LYS A 368 26.74 -20.47 -20.72
CA LYS A 368 27.18 -19.50 -21.75
C LYS A 368 26.67 -19.87 -23.16
N GLN A 369 25.36 -19.98 -23.29
CA GLN A 369 24.61 -20.31 -24.51
C GLN A 369 23.34 -19.44 -24.57
N TYR A 370 22.32 -19.83 -25.34
CA TYR A 370 21.01 -19.16 -25.28
C TYR A 370 20.42 -19.10 -23.85
N ALA A 371 19.47 -18.18 -23.62
CA ALA A 371 18.80 -18.09 -22.33
C ALA A 371 18.01 -19.37 -22.04
N SER A 372 18.00 -19.76 -20.77
CA SER A 372 17.22 -20.93 -20.33
C SER A 372 15.73 -20.71 -20.52
N LYS A 373 14.96 -21.80 -20.56
CA LYS A 373 13.49 -21.74 -20.67
C LYS A 373 12.90 -20.95 -19.50
N GLU A 374 13.38 -21.19 -18.29
CA GLU A 374 12.93 -20.54 -17.05
C GLU A 374 13.19 -19.04 -17.08
N TRP A 375 14.36 -18.61 -17.57
CA TRP A 375 14.67 -17.19 -17.73
C TRP A 375 13.76 -16.53 -18.77
N ALA A 376 13.47 -17.23 -19.87
CA ALA A 376 12.62 -16.71 -20.93
C ALA A 376 11.14 -16.61 -20.48
N LEU A 377 10.63 -17.60 -19.76
CA LEU A 377 9.33 -17.56 -19.10
C LEU A 377 9.27 -16.41 -18.09
N ALA A 378 10.27 -16.31 -17.21
CA ALA A 378 10.34 -15.25 -16.22
C ALA A 378 10.35 -13.85 -16.84
N TYR A 379 11.05 -13.66 -17.95
CA TYR A 379 11.02 -12.40 -18.69
C TYR A 379 9.60 -11.99 -19.10
N THR A 380 8.87 -12.92 -19.72
CA THR A 380 7.54 -12.67 -20.28
C THR A 380 6.49 -12.49 -19.19
N GLU A 381 6.42 -13.42 -18.24
CA GLU A 381 5.49 -13.37 -17.10
C GLU A 381 5.70 -12.10 -16.27
N THR A 382 6.95 -11.66 -16.08
CA THR A 382 7.23 -10.48 -15.25
C THR A 382 6.88 -9.17 -15.93
N ASN A 383 7.06 -9.06 -17.25
CA ASN A 383 6.61 -7.85 -17.97
C ASN A 383 5.08 -7.72 -17.89
N GLU A 384 4.35 -8.82 -18.11
CA GLU A 384 2.88 -8.85 -18.00
C GLU A 384 2.41 -8.55 -16.58
N LEU A 385 3.08 -9.14 -15.58
CA LEU A 385 2.84 -8.87 -14.17
C LEU A 385 3.00 -7.37 -13.86
N LEU A 386 4.11 -6.76 -14.28
CA LEU A 386 4.40 -5.35 -14.04
C LEU A 386 3.42 -4.43 -14.76
N ASP A 387 3.06 -4.72 -16.01
CA ASP A 387 2.07 -3.95 -16.77
C ASP A 387 0.72 -3.95 -16.05
N LYS A 388 0.24 -5.13 -15.65
CA LYS A 388 -1.04 -5.28 -14.94
C LYS A 388 -0.98 -4.64 -13.54
N LEU A 389 0.11 -4.86 -12.80
CA LEU A 389 0.33 -4.26 -11.49
C LEU A 389 0.31 -2.73 -11.55
N CYS A 390 1.05 -2.13 -12.49
CA CYS A 390 1.09 -0.68 -12.65
C CYS A 390 -0.27 -0.11 -13.05
N PHE A 391 -1.00 -0.80 -13.92
CA PHE A 391 -2.36 -0.43 -14.30
C PHE A 391 -3.34 -0.49 -13.11
N ASP A 392 -3.37 -1.62 -12.38
CA ASP A 392 -4.28 -1.81 -11.25
C ASP A 392 -3.96 -0.84 -10.10
N LEU A 393 -2.67 -0.61 -9.80
CA LEU A 393 -2.27 0.37 -8.80
C LEU A 393 -2.63 1.80 -9.22
N ALA A 394 -2.44 2.17 -10.50
CA ALA A 394 -2.88 3.46 -11.01
C ALA A 394 -4.40 3.65 -10.86
N ASN A 395 -5.20 2.61 -11.12
CA ASN A 395 -6.65 2.66 -10.90
C ASN A 395 -7.03 2.81 -9.43
N GLU A 396 -6.31 2.17 -8.51
CA GLU A 396 -6.54 2.38 -7.07
C GLU A 396 -6.20 3.80 -6.62
N LEU A 397 -5.12 4.40 -7.15
CA LEU A 397 -4.78 5.80 -6.89
C LEU A 397 -5.81 6.77 -7.48
N LYS A 398 -6.36 6.48 -8.67
CA LYS A 398 -7.49 7.25 -9.25
C LYS A 398 -8.73 7.24 -8.37
N ARG A 399 -9.09 6.08 -7.81
CA ARG A 399 -10.21 5.99 -6.86
C ARG A 399 -9.98 6.81 -5.59
N LEU A 400 -8.70 7.04 -5.24
CA LEU A 400 -8.28 7.92 -4.15
C LEU A 400 -8.15 9.39 -4.56
N GLY A 401 -8.52 9.74 -5.80
CA GLY A 401 -8.53 11.11 -6.30
C GLY A 401 -7.23 11.57 -6.93
N HIS A 402 -6.29 10.65 -7.16
CA HIS A 402 -5.00 10.95 -7.77
C HIS A 402 -4.97 10.37 -9.18
N GLU A 403 -5.16 11.21 -10.19
CA GLU A 403 -4.97 10.81 -11.59
C GLU A 403 -3.60 10.15 -11.76
N SER A 404 -3.59 9.00 -12.42
CA SER A 404 -2.43 8.11 -12.48
C SER A 404 -2.44 7.27 -13.75
N ILE A 405 -1.28 6.95 -14.30
CA ILE A 405 -1.15 6.09 -15.49
C ILE A 405 -0.05 5.07 -15.31
N GLY A 406 -0.34 3.80 -15.60
CA GLY A 406 0.67 2.75 -15.71
C GLY A 406 1.41 2.89 -17.04
N ILE A 407 2.74 2.79 -17.01
CA ILE A 407 3.58 2.84 -18.21
C ILE A 407 3.96 1.41 -18.60
N LYS A 408 3.78 1.04 -19.87
CA LYS A 408 4.13 -0.31 -20.33
C LYS A 408 5.62 -0.57 -20.12
N THR A 409 5.94 -1.76 -19.64
CA THR A 409 7.32 -2.20 -19.41
C THR A 409 8.12 -2.28 -20.70
N THR A 410 7.47 -2.63 -21.80
CA THR A 410 8.03 -2.65 -23.15
C THR A 410 7.26 -1.69 -24.06
N HIS A 411 7.67 -0.43 -24.09
CA HIS A 411 7.18 0.53 -25.09
C HIS A 411 7.96 0.39 -26.41
N HIS A 412 7.21 0.21 -27.50
CA HIS A 412 7.55 0.57 -28.88
C HIS A 412 9.00 0.31 -29.34
N LEU A 413 9.46 -0.94 -29.25
CA LEU A 413 9.98 -1.53 -30.49
C LEU A 413 8.72 -1.87 -31.26
N SER A 414 8.48 -1.21 -32.39
CA SER A 414 7.33 -1.49 -33.26
C SER A 414 7.02 -3.00 -33.24
N HIS A 415 5.80 -3.39 -32.88
CA HIS A 415 5.31 -4.79 -32.89
C HIS A 415 5.40 -5.47 -34.27
N ALA A 416 6.11 -4.88 -35.23
CA ALA A 416 6.49 -5.54 -36.45
C ALA A 416 7.57 -6.58 -36.13
N LYS A 417 7.25 -7.85 -36.40
CA LYS A 417 8.23 -8.91 -36.68
C LYS A 417 9.27 -8.37 -37.66
N LYS A 418 10.37 -7.85 -37.14
CA LYS A 418 11.49 -7.37 -37.94
C LYS A 418 12.64 -8.35 -37.73
N ASP A 419 13.16 -8.87 -38.83
CA ASP A 419 14.37 -9.69 -38.83
C ASP A 419 15.61 -8.86 -38.47
N HIS A 420 15.56 -7.55 -38.69
CA HIS A 420 16.62 -6.60 -38.43
C HIS A 420 16.09 -5.27 -37.90
N TYR A 421 16.82 -4.66 -36.96
CA TYR A 421 16.53 -3.34 -36.41
C TYR A 421 17.64 -2.36 -36.76
N GLU A 422 17.24 -1.16 -37.18
CA GLU A 422 18.15 -0.02 -37.34
C GLU A 422 18.46 0.60 -35.97
N TYR A 423 19.61 1.28 -35.86
CA TYR A 423 20.12 1.78 -34.59
C TYR A 423 19.15 2.76 -33.89
N ASP A 424 18.52 3.65 -34.66
CA ASP A 424 17.56 4.66 -34.20
C ASP A 424 16.24 4.04 -33.69
N GLN A 425 15.90 2.82 -34.14
CA GLN A 425 14.72 2.07 -33.71
C GLN A 425 14.92 1.41 -32.33
N LEU A 426 16.14 1.38 -31.77
CA LEU A 426 16.48 0.65 -30.54
C LEU A 426 16.36 1.47 -29.24
N PHE A 427 15.71 2.63 -29.31
CA PHE A 427 15.53 3.53 -28.17
C PHE A 427 14.05 3.70 -27.80
N SER A 428 13.73 3.46 -26.53
CA SER A 428 12.40 3.73 -25.99
C SER A 428 12.23 5.23 -25.69
N ASP A 429 11.05 5.76 -26.01
CA ASP A 429 10.64 7.10 -25.56
C ASP A 429 10.33 7.12 -24.04
N TRP A 430 10.33 5.97 -23.37
CA TRP A 430 10.32 5.87 -21.90
C TRP A 430 11.31 4.80 -21.40
N SER A 431 12.52 5.23 -21.02
CA SER A 431 13.53 4.32 -20.48
C SER A 431 13.28 3.97 -19.00
N GLN A 432 12.71 2.79 -18.73
CA GLN A 432 12.53 2.23 -17.38
C GLN A 432 13.81 2.27 -16.51
N ARG A 433 15.00 2.06 -17.09
CA ARG A 433 16.28 2.08 -16.34
C ARG A 433 16.65 3.47 -15.81
N HIS A 434 16.61 4.49 -16.68
CA HIS A 434 16.84 5.87 -16.29
C HIS A 434 15.80 6.37 -15.29
N VAL A 435 14.53 5.99 -15.45
CA VAL A 435 13.46 6.29 -14.49
C VAL A 435 13.78 5.67 -13.13
N ALA A 436 14.18 4.40 -13.09
CA ALA A 436 14.60 3.74 -11.85
C ALA A 436 15.78 4.45 -11.17
N TYR A 437 16.76 4.93 -11.93
CA TYR A 437 17.86 5.76 -11.40
C TYR A 437 17.35 7.06 -10.76
N ILE A 438 16.48 7.81 -11.45
CA ILE A 438 15.91 9.07 -10.94
C ILE A 438 15.04 8.84 -9.70
N CYS A 439 14.33 7.72 -9.65
CA CYS A 439 13.51 7.30 -8.52
C CYS A 439 14.32 6.70 -7.35
N GLY A 440 15.65 6.67 -7.43
CA GLY A 440 16.51 6.16 -6.36
C GLY A 440 16.46 4.64 -6.17
N VAL A 441 16.06 3.87 -7.19
CA VAL A 441 15.96 2.39 -7.13
C VAL A 441 17.34 1.73 -7.20
N GLY A 442 18.29 2.32 -7.92
CA GLY A 442 19.63 1.76 -8.08
C GLY A 442 20.56 2.60 -8.93
N ARG A 443 21.74 2.05 -9.24
CA ARG A 443 22.81 2.68 -10.03
C ARG A 443 23.08 1.90 -11.32
N PHE A 444 23.51 2.61 -12.37
CA PHE A 444 23.90 1.96 -13.62
C PHE A 444 25.18 1.15 -13.46
N GLY A 445 25.15 -0.13 -13.76
CA GLY A 445 26.33 -0.98 -13.91
C GLY A 445 27.05 -0.78 -15.24
N ALA A 446 28.23 -1.37 -15.38
CA ALA A 446 28.96 -1.46 -16.66
C ALA A 446 28.19 -2.29 -17.71
N ASN A 447 27.29 -3.18 -17.28
CA ASN A 447 26.36 -3.92 -18.13
C ASN A 447 25.16 -3.10 -18.64
N ASN A 448 25.11 -1.78 -18.37
CA ASN A 448 24.00 -0.88 -18.68
C ASN A 448 22.65 -1.27 -18.04
N LEU A 449 22.67 -2.10 -17.00
CA LEU A 449 21.51 -2.41 -16.16
C LEU A 449 21.53 -1.58 -14.87
N ILE A 450 20.40 -1.56 -14.15
CA ILE A 450 20.33 -0.96 -12.82
C ILE A 450 20.69 -2.03 -11.79
N ILE A 451 21.75 -1.79 -11.02
CA ILE A 451 22.11 -2.53 -9.83
C ILE A 451 21.34 -1.92 -8.66
N THR A 452 20.46 -2.71 -8.05
CA THR A 452 19.69 -2.34 -6.86
C THR A 452 20.29 -2.98 -5.61
N GLU A 453 19.71 -2.73 -4.44
CA GLU A 453 20.05 -3.50 -3.23
C GLU A 453 19.81 -5.01 -3.39
N GLN A 454 18.90 -5.40 -4.29
CA GLN A 454 18.63 -6.78 -4.69
C GLN A 454 19.40 -7.19 -5.96
N GLY A 455 20.45 -6.46 -6.35
CA GLY A 455 21.23 -6.74 -7.56
C GLY A 455 20.55 -6.28 -8.85
N CYS A 456 21.01 -6.79 -9.99
CA CYS A 456 20.53 -6.38 -11.32
C CYS A 456 19.69 -7.44 -12.07
N ALA A 457 19.57 -8.66 -11.55
CA ALA A 457 18.80 -9.72 -12.21
C ALA A 457 17.30 -9.59 -11.90
N GLY A 458 16.57 -8.92 -12.79
CA GLY A 458 15.13 -8.70 -12.66
C GLY A 458 14.56 -7.80 -13.75
N ARG A 459 13.35 -7.30 -13.53
CA ARG A 459 12.63 -6.42 -14.47
C ARG A 459 12.14 -5.15 -13.80
N LEU A 460 11.94 -4.11 -14.61
CA LEU A 460 11.52 -2.78 -14.18
C LEU A 460 10.18 -2.40 -14.78
N GLY A 461 9.32 -1.79 -13.98
CA GLY A 461 8.09 -1.13 -14.41
C GLY A 461 7.93 0.21 -13.69
N SER A 462 7.05 1.06 -14.21
CA SER A 462 6.76 2.35 -13.58
C SER A 462 5.35 2.84 -13.87
N LEU A 463 4.89 3.75 -13.01
CA LEU A 463 3.66 4.50 -13.20
C LEU A 463 3.87 5.96 -12.80
N ILE A 464 3.04 6.85 -13.34
CA ILE A 464 3.07 8.30 -13.07
C ILE A 464 1.78 8.68 -12.35
N THR A 465 1.84 9.57 -11.38
CA THR A 465 0.68 10.00 -10.59
C THR A 465 0.74 11.48 -10.21
N THR A 466 -0.43 12.11 -10.10
CA THR A 466 -0.65 13.44 -9.53
C THR A 466 -0.57 13.45 -8.00
N LEU A 467 -0.49 12.28 -7.36
CA LEU A 467 -0.21 12.17 -5.93
C LEU A 467 1.17 12.75 -5.62
N SER A 468 1.23 13.74 -4.72
CA SER A 468 2.48 14.32 -4.24
C SER A 468 3.09 13.47 -3.13
N MET A 469 4.33 13.01 -3.31
CA MET A 469 5.08 12.29 -2.29
C MET A 469 6.51 12.79 -2.22
N LYS A 470 7.11 12.74 -1.02
CA LYS A 470 8.55 12.99 -0.84
C LYS A 470 9.34 12.01 -1.71
N PRO A 471 10.22 12.44 -2.61
CA PRO A 471 11.01 11.53 -3.44
C PRO A 471 11.98 10.70 -2.58
N SER A 472 12.33 9.51 -3.08
CA SER A 472 13.47 8.75 -2.59
C SER A 472 14.76 9.49 -2.91
N PRO A 473 15.79 9.44 -2.04
CA PRO A 473 17.10 9.97 -2.37
C PRO A 473 17.68 9.30 -3.61
N ILE A 474 18.29 10.08 -4.50
CA ILE A 474 19.09 9.51 -5.59
C ILE A 474 20.36 8.94 -4.98
N ILE A 475 20.67 7.70 -5.32
CA ILE A 475 21.88 7.02 -4.86
C ILE A 475 23.09 7.70 -5.49
N ASN A 476 23.96 8.26 -4.65
CA ASN A 476 25.17 8.99 -5.08
C ASN A 476 26.43 8.13 -5.06
N VAL A 477 26.48 7.06 -4.27
CA VAL A 477 27.56 6.06 -4.29
C VAL A 477 27.49 5.18 -5.54
N GLU A 478 28.61 4.61 -5.96
CA GLU A 478 28.70 3.67 -7.09
C GLU A 478 28.60 2.22 -6.58
N TYR A 479 27.86 1.37 -7.30
CA TYR A 479 27.64 -0.03 -6.95
C TYR A 479 28.41 -0.98 -7.86
N CYS A 480 28.85 -0.53 -9.03
CA CYS A 480 29.59 -1.36 -9.96
C CYS A 480 31.08 -1.38 -9.61
N LEU A 481 31.62 -2.55 -9.29
CA LEU A 481 33.06 -2.75 -9.02
C LEU A 481 33.95 -2.15 -10.12
N ALA A 482 33.58 -2.33 -11.40
CA ALA A 482 34.31 -1.77 -12.54
C ALA A 482 34.35 -0.24 -12.51
N LYS A 483 33.21 0.41 -12.23
CA LYS A 483 33.11 1.87 -12.17
C LYS A 483 33.75 2.46 -10.92
N LEU A 484 33.99 1.64 -9.90
CA LEU A 484 34.84 1.97 -8.75
C LEU A 484 36.34 1.81 -9.03
N GLY A 485 36.73 1.37 -10.24
CA GLY A 485 38.13 1.16 -10.62
C GLY A 485 38.68 -0.24 -10.30
N ASN A 486 37.84 -1.20 -9.93
CA ASN A 486 38.26 -2.60 -9.77
C ASN A 486 38.24 -3.33 -11.12
N SER A 487 38.98 -4.44 -11.25
CA SER A 487 39.14 -5.23 -12.48
C SER A 487 37.94 -6.12 -12.86
N CYS A 488 36.70 -5.74 -12.51
CA CYS A 488 35.53 -6.58 -12.73
C CYS A 488 34.95 -6.42 -14.15
N HIS A 489 35.11 -7.44 -15.01
CA HIS A 489 34.59 -7.43 -16.39
C HIS A 489 33.65 -8.60 -16.72
N LYS A 490 33.20 -9.35 -15.70
CA LYS A 490 32.38 -10.58 -15.89
C LYS A 490 31.14 -10.40 -16.77
N CYS A 491 30.48 -9.24 -16.73
CA CYS A 491 29.31 -8.99 -17.58
C CYS A 491 29.66 -8.87 -19.08
N MET A 492 30.86 -8.38 -19.39
CA MET A 492 31.42 -8.32 -20.73
C MET A 492 31.90 -9.70 -21.16
N GLU A 493 32.57 -10.44 -20.27
CA GLU A 493 32.97 -11.84 -20.51
C GLU A 493 31.78 -12.73 -20.83
N ASN A 494 30.64 -12.52 -20.18
CA ASN A 494 29.39 -13.27 -20.42
C ASN A 494 28.64 -12.83 -21.70
N CYS A 495 29.05 -11.73 -22.35
CA CYS A 495 28.39 -11.22 -23.55
C CYS A 495 28.77 -12.03 -24.79
N LEU A 496 27.85 -12.88 -25.27
CA LEU A 496 28.07 -13.82 -26.37
C LEU A 496 28.41 -13.20 -27.72
N VAL A 497 28.10 -11.91 -27.90
CA VAL A 497 28.28 -11.18 -29.16
C VAL A 497 29.17 -9.95 -29.03
N GLY A 498 29.90 -9.82 -27.90
CA GLY A 498 30.79 -8.68 -27.69
C GLY A 498 30.12 -7.31 -27.70
N ALA A 499 28.80 -7.24 -27.45
CA ALA A 499 28.07 -5.97 -27.44
C ALA A 499 28.43 -5.06 -26.25
N LEU A 500 28.97 -5.65 -25.17
CA LEU A 500 29.53 -4.94 -24.02
C LEU A 500 31.05 -5.02 -24.06
N SER A 501 31.73 -3.88 -23.95
CA SER A 501 33.19 -3.77 -23.89
C SER A 501 33.60 -2.63 -22.95
N GLU A 502 34.90 -2.54 -22.63
CA GLU A 502 35.45 -1.50 -21.74
C GLU A 502 35.57 -0.13 -22.42
N SER A 503 35.93 -0.12 -23.70
CA SER A 503 36.37 1.06 -24.45
C SER A 503 35.37 1.53 -25.50
N GLU A 504 34.36 0.71 -25.86
CA GLU A 504 33.39 1.04 -26.89
C GLU A 504 32.00 1.29 -26.32
N VAL A 505 31.25 2.14 -27.02
CA VAL A 505 29.83 2.36 -26.73
C VAL A 505 29.07 1.05 -26.93
N PHE A 506 28.15 0.73 -26.00
CA PHE A 506 27.30 -0.46 -26.07
C PHE A 506 26.71 -0.68 -27.47
N ASN A 507 27.08 -1.80 -28.10
CA ASN A 507 26.61 -2.14 -29.44
C ASN A 507 25.19 -2.75 -29.37
N ARG A 508 24.21 -1.85 -29.37
CA ARG A 508 22.76 -2.18 -29.30
C ARG A 508 22.31 -3.08 -30.45
N VAL A 509 22.86 -2.88 -31.65
CA VAL A 509 22.49 -3.62 -32.86
C VAL A 509 22.93 -5.08 -32.75
N ASN A 510 24.18 -5.33 -32.36
CA ASN A 510 24.67 -6.70 -32.13
C ASN A 510 23.88 -7.39 -31.02
N CYS A 511 23.59 -6.67 -29.92
CA CYS A 511 22.77 -7.20 -28.85
C CYS A 511 21.36 -7.58 -29.36
N MET A 512 20.68 -6.69 -30.08
CA MET A 512 19.32 -6.93 -30.58
C MET A 512 19.28 -8.07 -31.60
N ASN A 513 20.22 -8.09 -32.56
CA ASN A 513 20.31 -9.16 -33.56
C ASN A 513 20.48 -10.53 -32.89
N PHE A 514 21.26 -10.60 -31.79
CA PHE A 514 21.36 -11.82 -31.01
C PHE A 514 20.05 -12.21 -30.34
N LEU A 515 19.31 -11.25 -29.76
CA LEU A 515 17.98 -11.52 -29.17
C LEU A 515 16.99 -12.05 -30.21
N VAL A 516 16.96 -11.47 -31.41
CA VAL A 516 16.12 -11.93 -32.53
C VAL A 516 16.51 -13.34 -32.97
N LYS A 517 17.82 -13.63 -33.09
CA LYS A 517 18.32 -14.98 -33.43
C LYS A 517 17.92 -16.01 -32.37
N GLN A 518 18.11 -15.67 -31.10
CA GLN A 518 17.77 -16.54 -29.98
C GLN A 518 16.27 -16.82 -29.92
N ARG A 519 15.43 -15.81 -30.12
CA ARG A 519 13.97 -15.97 -30.17
C ARG A 519 13.54 -17.05 -31.16
N LYS A 520 14.10 -17.03 -32.39
CA LYS A 520 13.81 -18.05 -33.43
C LYS A 520 14.18 -19.47 -33.00
N HIS A 521 15.17 -19.62 -32.10
CA HIS A 521 15.52 -20.91 -31.51
C HIS A 521 14.54 -21.29 -30.39
N GLN A 522 14.21 -20.33 -29.50
CA GLN A 522 13.31 -20.55 -28.36
C GLN A 522 11.85 -20.81 -28.76
N GLU A 523 11.35 -20.21 -29.84
CA GLU A 523 10.00 -20.45 -30.37
C GLU A 523 9.77 -21.92 -30.74
N LYS A 524 10.81 -22.64 -31.16
CA LYS A 524 10.70 -24.06 -31.51
C LYS A 524 10.62 -24.96 -30.29
N ASP A 525 11.25 -24.56 -29.19
CA ASP A 525 11.54 -25.47 -28.07
C ASP A 525 10.73 -25.14 -26.80
N TYR A 526 10.27 -23.89 -26.61
CA TYR A 526 9.83 -23.39 -25.31
C TYR A 526 8.34 -22.99 -25.18
N ASP A 527 7.53 -23.06 -26.25
CA ASP A 527 6.12 -22.65 -26.26
C ASP A 527 5.91 -21.26 -25.61
N LEU A 528 6.66 -20.27 -26.10
CA LEU A 528 6.68 -18.90 -25.58
C LEU A 528 5.93 -17.94 -26.51
N LYS A 529 5.46 -16.82 -25.95
CA LYS A 529 4.87 -15.73 -26.75
C LYS A 529 5.87 -15.22 -27.79
N GLU A 530 5.37 -14.91 -28.99
CA GLU A 530 6.16 -14.50 -30.17
C GLU A 530 7.06 -13.26 -29.94
N GLU A 531 6.77 -12.46 -28.91
CA GLU A 531 7.48 -11.21 -28.60
C GLU A 531 8.67 -11.40 -27.64
N THR A 532 8.98 -12.63 -27.23
CA THR A 532 9.99 -12.91 -26.20
C THR A 532 11.42 -12.72 -26.73
N GLN A 533 11.98 -11.53 -26.53
CA GLN A 533 13.37 -11.17 -26.88
C GLN A 533 14.21 -10.99 -25.61
N THR A 534 14.90 -12.04 -25.16
CA THR A 534 15.65 -12.03 -23.89
C THR A 534 16.94 -12.83 -23.96
N CYS A 535 17.95 -12.46 -23.17
CA CYS A 535 19.23 -13.17 -23.07
C CYS A 535 19.69 -13.24 -21.61
N GLY A 536 19.87 -12.08 -20.96
CA GLY A 536 20.15 -12.01 -19.52
C GLY A 536 21.57 -12.43 -19.08
N LYS A 537 22.45 -12.86 -19.99
CA LYS A 537 23.81 -13.31 -19.63
C LYS A 537 24.66 -12.22 -18.99
N CYS A 538 24.43 -10.95 -19.34
CA CYS A 538 25.09 -9.80 -18.72
C CYS A 538 24.54 -9.44 -17.33
N SER A 539 23.57 -10.20 -16.79
CA SER A 539 22.98 -10.01 -15.46
C SER A 539 23.13 -11.21 -14.52
N VAL A 540 23.73 -12.30 -14.98
CA VAL A 540 23.88 -13.56 -14.22
C VAL A 540 25.32 -14.05 -14.27
N ASN A 541 25.71 -14.86 -13.30
CA ASN A 541 27.08 -15.30 -13.04
C ASN A 541 28.05 -14.11 -12.92
N ILE A 542 27.59 -13.04 -12.25
CA ILE A 542 28.34 -11.79 -12.01
C ILE A 542 28.17 -11.33 -10.56
N PRO A 543 29.09 -10.53 -9.98
CA PRO A 543 29.03 -10.20 -8.55
C PRO A 543 27.80 -9.39 -8.13
N CYS A 544 27.20 -8.64 -9.05
CA CYS A 544 26.06 -7.76 -8.79
C CYS A 544 24.69 -8.34 -9.19
N GLU A 545 24.59 -9.65 -9.43
CA GLU A 545 23.34 -10.28 -9.88
C GLU A 545 22.23 -10.25 -8.82
N GLU A 546 22.59 -10.50 -7.55
CA GLU A 546 21.66 -10.67 -6.43
C GLU A 546 21.75 -9.58 -5.36
N ARG A 547 22.81 -8.77 -5.36
CA ARG A 547 23.08 -7.75 -4.35
C ARG A 547 24.03 -6.67 -4.87
N ILE A 548 24.26 -5.65 -4.07
CA ILE A 548 25.38 -4.72 -4.27
C ILE A 548 26.68 -5.50 -3.96
N PRO A 549 27.69 -5.48 -4.86
CA PRO A 549 28.92 -6.27 -4.72
C PRO A 549 30.03 -5.59 -3.90
N VAL A 550 29.76 -4.39 -3.36
CA VAL A 550 30.75 -3.53 -2.67
C VAL A 550 30.78 -3.76 -1.17
#